data_AF-A0A6B2L713-F1
#
_entry.id   AF-A0A6B2L713-F1
#
_cell.length_a   1.000
_cell.length_b   1.000
_cell.length_c   1.000
_cell.angle_alpha   90.00
_cell.angle_beta   90.00
_cell.angle_gamma   90.00
#
_symmetry.space_group_name_H-M   'P 1'
#
loop_
_entity.id
_entity.type
_entity.pdbx_description
1 polymer ?
#
loop_
_entity_poly.entity_id
_entity_poly.type
_entity_poly.pdbx_seq_one_letter_code
_entity_poly.pdbx_strand_id
1 'polypeptide(L)'
;MNIVAATLLLYMSEEEAYWMLWCICEEIIPEHYTKGLQLMGSVVEQQIFTELTQIYFPVLKQHLEEIGTPVEMLTLPWFMTFFIGYIPWKAALRVLDLVFIMGPDVLFLVGLGVLLNTKDKIMTLDEGTQVSVIFKEVCKDNPEGLIKDAFSKFNTVTKDTIQSLRQKKKFEMMQSLQETTLNKVFEDLSKIHPKIKLAEFKNIYREFEKLAVKKTTEKVVDSAFKSSLIDCTQFQKLLYYFFPHLEFESEKIEPILFLLFKRGDRKDKQLMDFEEFIDVFEILWRGSIFEQFNLCYSILYSSEEKITKDQFHTMVHILYKLTYSGSTPWDQNSIRLEMFVTILYESLDGHKDSLTYDQLFAFLTEKNLLEDFWKQLFRG
;
A
#
# COMPACT_ATOMS: atom_id res chain seq x y z
N MET A 1 -3.74 24.43 -20.01
CA MET A 1 -4.71 25.54 -20.11
C MET A 1 -4.50 26.51 -21.28
N ASN A 2 -3.47 26.36 -22.12
CA ASN A 2 -3.15 27.34 -23.18
C ASN A 2 -4.32 27.64 -24.13
N ILE A 3 -5.09 26.63 -24.56
CA ILE A 3 -6.21 26.83 -25.47
C ILE A 3 -7.40 27.57 -24.81
N VAL A 4 -7.62 27.34 -23.52
CA VAL A 4 -8.63 28.06 -22.74
C VAL A 4 -8.21 29.53 -22.61
N ALA A 5 -6.96 29.78 -22.22
CA ALA A 5 -6.41 31.14 -22.13
C ALA A 5 -6.49 31.89 -23.47
N ALA A 6 -6.09 31.24 -24.57
CA ALA A 6 -6.21 31.80 -25.92
C ALA A 6 -7.66 32.10 -26.30
N THR A 7 -8.61 31.25 -25.90
CA THR A 7 -10.04 31.47 -26.13
C THR A 7 -10.54 32.68 -25.35
N LEU A 8 -10.17 32.82 -24.08
CA LEU A 8 -10.55 33.97 -23.26
C LEU A 8 -10.05 35.28 -23.87
N LEU A 9 -8.79 35.32 -24.32
CA LEU A 9 -8.18 36.49 -24.98
C LEU A 9 -8.90 36.95 -26.26
N LEU A 10 -9.73 36.11 -26.88
CA LEU A 10 -10.56 36.53 -28.02
C LEU A 10 -11.75 37.41 -27.61
N TYR A 11 -12.15 37.37 -26.33
CA TYR A 11 -13.38 37.99 -25.83
C TYR A 11 -13.16 39.02 -24.73
N MET A 12 -11.98 39.07 -24.12
CA MET A 12 -11.65 39.98 -23.03
C MET A 12 -10.20 40.46 -23.11
N SER A 13 -9.87 41.51 -22.36
CA SER A 13 -8.50 42.02 -22.26
C SER A 13 -7.56 41.01 -21.61
N GLU A 14 -6.24 41.24 -21.73
CA GLU A 14 -5.23 40.35 -21.15
C GLU A 14 -5.39 40.19 -19.63
N GLU A 15 -5.64 41.28 -18.91
CA GLU A 15 -5.83 41.26 -17.46
C GLU A 15 -7.10 40.50 -17.07
N GLU A 16 -8.22 40.73 -17.76
CA GLU A 16 -9.46 40.01 -17.53
C GLU A 16 -9.30 38.51 -17.83
N ALA A 17 -8.60 38.16 -18.92
CA ALA A 17 -8.33 36.77 -19.29
C ALA A 17 -7.46 36.07 -18.24
N TYR A 18 -6.49 36.79 -17.67
CA TYR A 18 -5.68 36.28 -16.56
C TYR A 18 -6.54 35.98 -15.33
N TRP A 19 -7.37 36.94 -14.89
CA TRP A 19 -8.22 36.74 -13.71
C TRP A 19 -9.28 35.66 -13.92
N MET A 20 -9.87 35.60 -15.11
CA MET A 20 -10.82 34.54 -15.44
C MET A 20 -10.13 33.16 -15.46
N LEU A 21 -8.91 33.07 -16.01
CA LEU A 21 -8.14 31.83 -15.96
C LEU A 21 -7.77 31.43 -14.53
N TRP A 22 -7.44 32.40 -13.66
CA TRP A 22 -7.20 32.15 -12.25
C TRP A 22 -8.45 31.60 -11.56
N CYS A 23 -9.61 32.23 -11.74
CA CYS A 23 -10.89 31.73 -11.21
C CYS A 23 -11.20 30.32 -11.71
N ILE A 24 -10.95 30.01 -12.99
CA ILE A 24 -11.11 28.65 -13.51
C ILE A 24 -10.23 27.67 -12.73
N CYS A 25 -8.94 27.97 -12.59
CA CYS A 25 -7.95 27.07 -12.01
C CYS A 25 -8.10 26.92 -10.49
N GLU A 26 -8.50 27.97 -9.77
CA GLU A 26 -8.49 28.00 -8.30
C GLU A 26 -9.89 27.89 -7.68
N GLU A 27 -10.95 28.28 -8.39
CA GLU A 27 -12.32 28.27 -7.85
C GLU A 27 -13.23 27.24 -8.54
N ILE A 28 -13.19 27.15 -9.88
CA ILE A 28 -14.10 26.26 -10.63
C ILE A 28 -13.60 24.81 -10.61
N ILE A 29 -12.31 24.59 -10.86
CA ILE A 29 -11.69 23.26 -10.90
C ILE A 29 -10.32 23.21 -10.17
N PRO A 30 -10.27 23.56 -8.88
CA PRO A 30 -9.02 23.58 -8.08
C PRO A 30 -8.24 22.27 -8.15
N GLU A 31 -8.94 21.15 -8.04
CA GLU A 31 -8.34 19.82 -7.96
C GLU A 31 -7.78 19.29 -9.30
N HIS A 32 -8.04 19.98 -10.42
CA HIS A 32 -7.52 19.59 -11.73
C HIS A 32 -6.08 20.09 -11.95
N TYR A 33 -5.65 21.13 -11.21
CA TYR A 33 -4.41 21.85 -11.51
C TYR A 33 -3.49 22.14 -10.31
N THR A 34 -3.90 21.79 -9.08
CA THR A 34 -3.07 22.05 -7.89
C THR A 34 -1.75 21.25 -7.94
N LYS A 35 -0.63 21.90 -7.61
CA LYS A 35 0.72 21.28 -7.54
C LYS A 35 0.86 20.41 -6.28
N GLY A 36 0.60 19.11 -6.43
CA GLY A 36 0.76 18.07 -5.39
C GLY A 36 -0.17 16.90 -5.67
N LEU A 37 0.24 15.66 -5.33
CA LEU A 37 -0.45 14.39 -5.65
C LEU A 37 -1.23 14.45 -6.98
N GLN A 38 -0.46 14.57 -8.07
CA GLN A 38 -0.80 14.27 -9.47
C GLN A 38 -2.29 14.30 -9.85
N LEU A 39 -2.79 15.40 -10.44
CA LEU A 39 -3.95 15.42 -11.34
C LEU A 39 -5.19 14.63 -10.86
N MET A 40 -5.35 14.39 -9.56
CA MET A 40 -6.30 13.41 -9.03
C MET A 40 -7.72 13.79 -9.40
N GLY A 41 -8.05 15.09 -9.39
CA GLY A 41 -9.35 15.57 -9.85
C GLY A 41 -9.62 15.14 -11.29
N SER A 42 -8.73 15.45 -12.23
CA SER A 42 -8.94 15.12 -13.65
C SER A 42 -9.02 13.62 -13.94
N VAL A 43 -8.26 12.79 -13.23
CA VAL A 43 -8.33 11.32 -13.32
C VAL A 43 -9.64 10.81 -12.75
N VAL A 44 -10.10 11.38 -11.64
CA VAL A 44 -11.40 11.05 -11.04
C VAL A 44 -12.54 11.42 -12.00
N GLU A 45 -12.54 12.62 -12.59
CA GLU A 45 -13.57 12.99 -13.57
C GLU A 45 -13.59 12.03 -14.77
N GLN A 46 -12.41 11.64 -15.27
CA GLN A 46 -12.27 10.65 -16.33
C GLN A 46 -12.90 9.30 -15.94
N GLN A 47 -12.61 8.79 -14.73
CA GLN A 47 -13.19 7.54 -14.22
C GLN A 47 -14.71 7.62 -14.02
N ILE A 48 -15.22 8.75 -13.54
CA ILE A 48 -16.67 9.00 -13.43
C ILE A 48 -17.29 8.92 -14.82
N PHE A 49 -16.69 9.57 -15.81
CA PHE A 49 -17.22 9.55 -17.17
C PHE A 49 -17.16 8.15 -17.81
N THR A 50 -16.13 7.37 -17.54
CA THR A 50 -16.07 5.96 -17.93
C THR A 50 -17.23 5.16 -17.30
N GLU A 51 -17.54 5.36 -16.01
CA GLU A 51 -18.66 4.69 -15.34
C GLU A 51 -20.01 5.12 -15.94
N LEU A 52 -20.19 6.41 -16.21
CA LEU A 52 -21.39 6.90 -16.91
C LEU A 52 -21.50 6.31 -18.31
N THR A 53 -20.40 6.22 -19.06
CA THR A 53 -20.41 5.63 -20.40
C THR A 53 -20.74 4.13 -20.35
N GLN A 54 -20.26 3.41 -19.33
CA GLN A 54 -20.64 2.02 -19.09
C GLN A 54 -22.15 1.85 -18.83
N ILE A 55 -22.77 2.80 -18.13
CA ILE A 55 -24.19 2.78 -17.80
C ILE A 55 -25.05 3.09 -19.03
N TYR A 56 -24.74 4.16 -19.76
CA TYR A 56 -25.59 4.64 -20.86
C TYR A 56 -25.24 4.03 -22.23
N PHE A 57 -23.99 3.66 -22.45
CA PHE A 57 -23.48 3.18 -23.74
C PHE A 57 -22.52 1.98 -23.60
N PRO A 58 -22.92 0.87 -22.95
CA PRO A 58 -22.03 -0.27 -22.70
C PRO A 58 -21.44 -0.85 -24.00
N VAL A 59 -22.24 -0.97 -25.06
CA VAL A 59 -21.81 -1.49 -26.36
C VAL A 59 -20.80 -0.57 -27.04
N LEU A 60 -21.03 0.75 -26.97
CA LEU A 60 -20.10 1.73 -27.54
C LEU A 60 -18.76 1.72 -26.80
N LYS A 61 -18.79 1.62 -25.46
CA LYS A 61 -17.57 1.56 -24.65
C LYS A 61 -16.73 0.34 -25.03
N GLN A 62 -17.36 -0.84 -25.10
CA GLN A 62 -16.66 -2.05 -25.51
C GLN A 62 -16.06 -1.91 -26.91
N HIS A 63 -16.83 -1.38 -27.87
CA HIS A 63 -16.34 -1.18 -29.22
C HIS A 63 -15.16 -0.18 -29.28
N LEU A 64 -15.20 0.91 -28.51
CA LEU A 64 -14.11 1.87 -28.38
C LEU A 64 -12.82 1.22 -27.84
N GLU A 65 -12.95 0.29 -26.89
CA GLU A 65 -11.81 -0.52 -26.39
C GLU A 65 -11.26 -1.45 -27.49
N GLU A 66 -12.13 -2.11 -28.27
CA GLU A 66 -11.76 -3.01 -29.37
C GLU A 66 -11.01 -2.30 -30.50
N ILE A 67 -11.42 -1.09 -30.87
CA ILE A 67 -10.75 -0.29 -31.91
C ILE A 67 -9.52 0.49 -31.39
N GLY A 68 -9.10 0.24 -30.14
CA GLY A 68 -7.88 0.79 -29.54
C GLY A 68 -7.97 2.26 -29.13
N THR A 69 -9.18 2.78 -28.86
CA THR A 69 -9.38 4.17 -28.37
C THR A 69 -10.36 4.16 -27.19
N PRO A 70 -9.90 3.70 -26.01
CA PRO A 70 -10.73 3.64 -24.82
C PRO A 70 -11.21 5.04 -24.41
N VAL A 71 -12.35 5.10 -23.72
CA VAL A 71 -13.06 6.34 -23.36
C VAL A 71 -12.15 7.32 -22.59
N GLU A 72 -11.26 6.78 -21.75
CA GLU A 72 -10.28 7.52 -20.99
C GLU A 72 -9.40 8.39 -21.90
N MET A 73 -8.90 7.83 -23.01
CA MET A 73 -8.00 8.53 -23.93
C MET A 73 -8.67 9.74 -24.58
N LEU A 74 -9.99 9.70 -24.75
CA LEU A 74 -10.77 10.77 -25.38
C LEU A 74 -11.14 11.89 -24.41
N THR A 75 -11.35 11.56 -23.14
CA THR A 75 -12.13 12.41 -22.21
C THR A 75 -11.28 13.29 -21.32
N LEU A 76 -10.04 12.89 -20.98
CA LEU A 76 -9.14 13.76 -20.22
C LEU A 76 -8.94 15.13 -20.91
N PRO A 77 -8.68 15.20 -22.23
CA PRO A 77 -8.58 16.49 -22.90
C PRO A 77 -9.90 17.28 -22.92
N TRP A 78 -11.05 16.62 -22.96
CA TRP A 78 -12.36 17.29 -22.94
C TRP A 78 -12.56 18.07 -21.64
N PHE A 79 -12.35 17.42 -20.50
CA PHE A 79 -12.54 18.05 -19.18
C PHE A 79 -11.51 19.14 -18.92
N MET A 80 -10.26 18.96 -19.38
CA MET A 80 -9.19 19.94 -19.17
C MET A 80 -9.30 21.18 -20.07
N THR A 81 -10.04 21.09 -21.18
CA THR A 81 -10.17 22.18 -22.15
C THR A 81 -11.61 22.64 -22.36
N PHE A 82 -12.56 22.15 -21.57
CA PHE A 82 -13.99 22.43 -21.74
C PHE A 82 -14.48 22.16 -23.17
N PHE A 83 -14.03 21.05 -23.76
CA PHE A 83 -14.28 20.64 -25.16
C PHE A 83 -13.71 21.56 -26.26
N ILE A 84 -12.97 22.61 -25.90
CA ILE A 84 -12.38 23.53 -26.88
C ILE A 84 -11.36 22.77 -27.75
N GLY A 85 -11.59 22.79 -29.06
CA GLY A 85 -10.77 22.08 -30.05
C GLY A 85 -11.21 20.64 -30.37
N TYR A 86 -12.18 20.10 -29.62
CA TYR A 86 -12.68 18.72 -29.78
C TYR A 86 -14.08 18.65 -30.41
N ILE A 87 -14.91 19.68 -30.25
CA ILE A 87 -16.22 19.83 -30.90
C ILE A 87 -16.24 21.13 -31.72
N PRO A 88 -17.26 21.36 -32.58
CA PRO A 88 -17.40 22.62 -33.31
C PRO A 88 -17.27 23.85 -32.42
N TRP A 89 -16.54 24.86 -32.89
CA TRP A 89 -16.20 26.06 -32.10
C TRP A 89 -17.42 26.71 -31.43
N LYS A 90 -18.52 26.90 -32.19
CA LYS A 90 -19.76 27.46 -31.64
C LYS A 90 -20.30 26.62 -30.49
N ALA A 91 -20.26 25.29 -30.58
CA ALA A 91 -20.70 24.41 -29.51
C ALA A 91 -19.77 24.49 -28.29
N ALA A 92 -18.46 24.50 -28.50
CA ALA A 92 -17.49 24.63 -27.41
C ALA A 92 -17.69 25.92 -26.60
N LEU A 93 -17.99 27.06 -27.25
CA LEU A 93 -18.30 28.30 -26.53
C LEU A 93 -19.58 28.21 -25.70
N ARG A 94 -20.63 27.55 -26.22
CA ARG A 94 -21.86 27.34 -25.42
C ARG A 94 -21.64 26.42 -24.24
N VAL A 95 -20.74 25.43 -24.37
CA VAL A 95 -20.32 24.60 -23.25
C VAL A 95 -19.57 25.44 -22.22
N LEU A 96 -18.69 26.35 -22.65
CA LEU A 96 -17.99 27.27 -21.76
C LEU A 96 -18.97 28.20 -21.01
N ASP A 97 -19.99 28.75 -21.68
CA ASP A 97 -21.07 29.52 -21.05
C ASP A 97 -21.74 28.70 -19.94
N LEU A 98 -22.08 27.44 -20.23
CA LEU A 98 -22.73 26.54 -19.29
C LEU A 98 -21.85 26.21 -18.08
N VAL A 99 -20.54 26.04 -18.28
CA VAL A 99 -19.60 25.81 -17.17
C VAL A 99 -19.61 27.00 -16.21
N PHE A 100 -19.62 28.23 -16.73
CA PHE A 100 -19.66 29.43 -15.87
C PHE A 100 -21.01 29.60 -15.15
N ILE A 101 -22.11 29.20 -15.76
CA ILE A 101 -23.45 29.35 -15.17
C ILE A 101 -23.78 28.22 -14.19
N MET A 102 -23.50 26.97 -14.56
CA MET A 102 -23.99 25.79 -13.86
C MET A 102 -22.90 25.04 -13.09
N GLY A 103 -21.63 25.35 -13.36
CA GLY A 103 -20.46 24.65 -12.84
C GLY A 103 -19.93 23.56 -13.77
N PRO A 104 -18.76 22.97 -13.45
CA PRO A 104 -18.04 22.03 -14.32
C PRO A 104 -18.75 20.69 -14.51
N ASP A 105 -19.66 20.32 -13.61
CA ASP A 105 -20.44 19.07 -13.69
C ASP A 105 -21.26 18.95 -15.01
N VAL A 106 -21.56 20.08 -15.66
CA VAL A 106 -22.24 20.08 -16.96
C VAL A 106 -21.45 19.37 -18.06
N LEU A 107 -20.12 19.29 -17.92
CA LEU A 107 -19.24 18.63 -18.87
C LEU A 107 -19.57 17.13 -19.03
N PHE A 108 -20.06 16.48 -17.98
CA PHE A 108 -20.51 15.09 -18.06
C PHE A 108 -21.73 14.92 -18.97
N LEU A 109 -22.73 15.79 -18.80
CA LEU A 109 -23.94 15.78 -19.63
C LEU A 109 -23.59 16.05 -21.09
N VAL A 110 -22.75 17.06 -21.34
CA VAL A 110 -22.27 17.40 -22.69
C VAL A 110 -21.51 16.23 -23.30
N GLY A 111 -20.60 15.60 -22.56
CA GLY A 111 -19.86 14.44 -23.05
C GLY A 111 -20.76 13.27 -23.43
N LEU A 112 -21.77 12.96 -22.61
CA LEU A 112 -22.78 11.94 -22.94
C LEU A 112 -23.60 12.35 -24.17
N GLY A 113 -23.94 13.64 -24.30
CA GLY A 113 -24.60 14.20 -25.48
C GLY A 113 -23.77 14.07 -26.76
N VAL A 114 -22.45 14.29 -26.67
CA VAL A 114 -21.51 14.10 -27.79
C VAL A 114 -21.48 12.63 -28.21
N LEU A 115 -21.32 11.71 -27.25
CA LEU A 115 -21.34 10.27 -27.54
C LEU A 115 -22.68 9.84 -28.14
N LEU A 116 -23.80 10.31 -27.59
CA LEU A 116 -25.13 10.00 -28.09
C LEU A 116 -25.31 10.35 -29.58
N ASN A 117 -24.81 11.52 -29.98
CA ASN A 117 -24.96 12.04 -31.34
C ASN A 117 -23.93 11.49 -32.33
N THR A 118 -22.91 10.79 -31.83
CA THR A 118 -21.81 10.25 -32.65
C THR A 118 -21.71 8.73 -32.63
N LYS A 119 -22.37 8.05 -31.68
CA LYS A 119 -22.29 6.61 -31.47
C LYS A 119 -22.51 5.82 -32.76
N ASP A 120 -23.51 6.15 -33.56
CA ASP A 120 -23.86 5.33 -34.73
C ASP A 120 -22.76 5.38 -35.80
N LYS A 121 -22.05 6.52 -35.91
CA LYS A 121 -20.89 6.66 -36.80
C LYS A 121 -19.63 6.04 -36.20
N ILE A 122 -19.47 6.09 -34.89
CA ILE A 122 -18.32 5.46 -34.20
C ILE A 122 -18.42 3.94 -34.35
N MET A 123 -19.62 3.36 -34.20
CA MET A 123 -19.86 1.92 -34.35
C MET A 123 -19.56 1.35 -35.74
N THR A 124 -19.35 2.20 -36.76
CA THR A 124 -18.94 1.76 -38.10
C THR A 124 -17.43 1.78 -38.33
N LEU A 125 -16.64 2.18 -37.32
CA LEU A 125 -15.19 2.25 -37.44
C LEU A 125 -14.54 0.92 -37.08
N ASP A 126 -13.46 0.60 -37.79
CA ASP A 126 -12.58 -0.54 -37.44
C ASP A 126 -11.33 -0.07 -36.68
N GLU A 127 -11.00 1.22 -36.72
CA GLU A 127 -9.84 1.83 -36.08
C GLU A 127 -10.18 3.16 -35.39
N GLY A 128 -9.62 3.38 -34.20
CA GLY A 128 -9.95 4.53 -33.37
C GLY A 128 -9.39 5.89 -33.81
N THR A 129 -8.48 5.94 -34.81
CA THR A 129 -7.83 7.18 -35.27
C THR A 129 -8.83 8.24 -35.78
N GLN A 130 -9.99 7.80 -36.28
CA GLN A 130 -11.01 8.66 -36.86
C GLN A 130 -12.04 9.18 -35.85
N VAL A 131 -12.07 8.65 -34.62
CA VAL A 131 -13.07 8.99 -33.61
C VAL A 131 -13.07 10.49 -33.30
N SER A 132 -11.88 11.09 -33.16
CA SER A 132 -11.74 12.54 -32.91
C SER A 132 -12.26 13.43 -34.05
N VAL A 133 -12.24 12.94 -35.29
CA VAL A 133 -12.76 13.64 -36.46
C VAL A 133 -14.29 13.65 -36.44
N ILE A 134 -14.91 12.54 -36.01
CA ILE A 134 -16.38 12.45 -35.89
C ILE A 134 -16.90 13.48 -34.88
N PHE A 135 -16.21 13.68 -33.76
CA PHE A 135 -16.59 14.69 -32.78
C PHE A 135 -16.58 16.12 -33.33
N LYS A 136 -15.72 16.43 -34.31
CA LYS A 136 -15.69 17.75 -34.97
C LYS A 136 -16.88 18.00 -35.89
N GLU A 137 -17.66 16.98 -36.21
CA GLU A 137 -18.89 17.10 -37.01
C GLU A 137 -20.16 16.98 -36.15
N VAL A 138 -20.03 16.83 -34.82
CA VAL A 138 -21.19 16.70 -33.92
C VAL A 138 -21.98 18.00 -33.88
N CYS A 139 -23.26 17.96 -34.26
CA CYS A 139 -24.18 19.11 -34.17
C CYS A 139 -23.60 20.43 -34.70
N LYS A 140 -22.77 20.38 -35.74
CA LYS A 140 -21.97 21.51 -36.25
C LYS A 140 -22.79 22.76 -36.57
N ASP A 141 -24.00 22.55 -37.09
CA ASP A 141 -24.92 23.63 -37.45
C ASP A 141 -26.00 23.90 -36.39
N ASN A 142 -26.04 23.11 -35.30
CA ASN A 142 -27.05 23.23 -34.23
C ASN A 142 -26.47 22.94 -32.83
N PRO A 143 -25.61 23.83 -32.29
CA PRO A 143 -25.08 23.72 -30.92
C PRO A 143 -26.16 23.53 -29.85
N GLU A 144 -27.30 24.22 -30.00
CA GLU A 144 -28.44 24.13 -29.10
C GLU A 144 -29.05 22.72 -29.08
N GLY A 145 -29.02 22.01 -30.21
CA GLY A 145 -29.44 20.61 -30.31
C GLY A 145 -28.63 19.68 -29.42
N LEU A 146 -27.31 19.84 -29.42
CA LEU A 146 -26.40 19.06 -28.57
C LEU A 146 -26.75 19.26 -27.08
N ILE A 147 -26.91 20.52 -26.67
CA ILE A 147 -27.22 20.88 -25.29
C ILE A 147 -28.61 20.32 -24.91
N LYS A 148 -29.61 20.50 -25.76
CA LYS A 148 -30.96 19.99 -25.52
C LYS A 148 -30.96 18.46 -25.35
N ASP A 149 -30.25 17.73 -26.20
CA ASP A 149 -30.14 16.28 -26.09
C ASP A 149 -29.43 15.87 -24.80
N ALA A 150 -28.31 16.52 -24.46
CA ALA A 150 -27.56 16.27 -23.24
C ALA A 150 -28.45 16.40 -21.99
N PHE A 151 -29.17 17.52 -21.87
CA PHE A 151 -30.00 17.78 -20.69
C PHE A 151 -31.30 16.97 -20.67
N SER A 152 -31.93 16.70 -21.82
CA SER A 152 -33.20 15.97 -21.85
C SER A 152 -33.05 14.47 -21.63
N LYS A 153 -31.97 13.87 -22.15
CA LYS A 153 -31.77 12.41 -22.12
C LYS A 153 -30.94 11.93 -20.92
N PHE A 154 -30.15 12.82 -20.31
CA PHE A 154 -29.31 12.49 -19.15
C PHE A 154 -29.65 13.32 -17.91
N ASN A 155 -30.89 13.79 -17.79
CA ASN A 155 -31.37 14.56 -16.63
C ASN A 155 -31.26 13.83 -15.28
N THR A 156 -31.11 12.50 -15.30
CA THR A 156 -30.85 11.65 -14.14
C THR A 156 -29.44 11.81 -13.58
N VAL A 157 -28.49 12.31 -14.38
CA VAL A 157 -27.13 12.63 -13.93
C VAL A 157 -27.16 14.01 -13.27
N THR A 158 -27.46 14.03 -11.97
CA THR A 158 -27.53 15.26 -11.18
C THR A 158 -26.19 15.60 -10.53
N LYS A 159 -26.09 16.81 -9.97
CA LYS A 159 -24.93 17.21 -9.15
C LYS A 159 -24.67 16.25 -7.99
N ASP A 160 -25.72 15.78 -7.32
CA ASP A 160 -25.60 14.82 -6.21
C ASP A 160 -25.06 13.47 -6.68
N THR A 161 -25.54 12.99 -7.84
CA THR A 161 -25.01 11.76 -8.45
C THR A 161 -23.52 11.90 -8.73
N ILE A 162 -23.11 12.99 -9.39
CA ILE A 162 -21.69 13.25 -9.71
C ILE A 162 -20.86 13.36 -8.42
N GLN A 163 -21.34 14.07 -7.41
CA GLN A 163 -20.64 14.23 -6.14
C GLN A 163 -20.45 12.89 -5.41
N SER A 164 -21.47 12.03 -5.40
CA SER A 164 -21.36 10.69 -4.81
C SER A 164 -20.37 9.81 -5.57
N LEU A 165 -20.37 9.85 -6.90
CA LEU A 165 -19.40 9.14 -7.73
C LEU A 165 -17.98 9.67 -7.50
N ARG A 166 -17.82 11.00 -7.38
CA ARG A 166 -16.53 11.64 -7.09
C ARG A 166 -15.96 11.20 -5.75
N GLN A 167 -16.78 11.13 -4.71
CA GLN A 167 -16.35 10.62 -3.40
C GLN A 167 -15.95 9.14 -3.47
N LYS A 168 -16.76 8.30 -4.13
CA LYS A 168 -16.48 6.88 -4.35
C LYS A 168 -15.15 6.67 -5.10
N LYS A 169 -14.95 7.36 -6.22
CA LYS A 169 -13.73 7.24 -7.04
C LYS A 169 -12.48 7.76 -6.36
N LYS A 170 -12.57 8.87 -5.63
CA LYS A 170 -11.45 9.36 -4.80
C LYS A 170 -11.04 8.32 -3.77
N PHE A 171 -12.01 7.68 -3.11
CA PHE A 171 -11.74 6.64 -2.12
C PHE A 171 -11.08 5.41 -2.75
N GLU A 172 -11.62 4.89 -3.86
CA GLU A 172 -11.04 3.78 -4.62
C GLU A 172 -9.59 4.09 -5.06
N MET A 173 -9.34 5.30 -5.58
CA MET A 173 -8.01 5.73 -6.01
C MET A 173 -7.03 5.83 -4.83
N MET A 174 -7.45 6.43 -3.71
CA MET A 174 -6.61 6.52 -2.51
C MET A 174 -6.23 5.13 -1.97
N GLN A 175 -7.17 4.18 -1.95
CA GLN A 175 -6.87 2.81 -1.57
C GLN A 175 -5.84 2.17 -2.52
N SER A 176 -6.03 2.30 -3.83
CA SER A 176 -5.10 1.73 -4.80
C SER A 176 -3.68 2.32 -4.71
N LEU A 177 -3.57 3.63 -4.42
CA LEU A 177 -2.28 4.30 -4.19
C LEU A 177 -1.61 3.82 -2.90
N GLN A 178 -2.39 3.63 -1.84
CA GLN A 178 -1.88 3.07 -0.58
C GLN A 178 -1.38 1.64 -0.79
N GLU A 179 -2.15 0.79 -1.46
CA GLU A 179 -1.74 -0.59 -1.77
C GLU A 179 -0.49 -0.63 -2.65
N THR A 180 -0.41 0.22 -3.68
CA THR A 180 0.77 0.29 -4.56
C THR A 180 2.00 0.75 -3.80
N THR A 181 1.85 1.74 -2.92
CA THR A 181 2.93 2.22 -2.06
C THR A 181 3.39 1.12 -1.09
N LEU A 182 2.44 0.43 -0.47
CA LEU A 182 2.72 -0.67 0.46
C LEU A 182 3.41 -1.84 -0.23
N ASN A 183 2.97 -2.21 -1.44
CA ASN A 183 3.61 -3.25 -2.26
C ASN A 183 5.07 -2.91 -2.58
N LYS A 184 5.36 -1.66 -2.95
CA LYS A 184 6.76 -1.23 -3.18
C LYS A 184 7.62 -1.38 -1.95
N VAL A 185 7.11 -1.01 -0.77
CA VAL A 185 7.90 -1.20 0.45
C VAL A 185 8.04 -2.68 0.81
N PHE A 186 7.03 -3.52 0.58
CA PHE A 186 7.20 -4.97 0.75
C PHE A 186 8.24 -5.55 -0.22
N GLU A 187 8.33 -5.04 -1.45
CA GLU A 187 9.40 -5.42 -2.38
C GLU A 187 10.78 -5.00 -1.86
N ASP A 188 10.91 -3.83 -1.26
CA ASP A 188 12.16 -3.37 -0.66
C ASP A 188 12.52 -4.16 0.60
N LEU A 189 11.55 -4.42 1.49
CA LEU A 189 11.74 -5.28 2.66
C LEU A 189 12.12 -6.71 2.27
N SER A 190 11.55 -7.25 1.19
CA SER A 190 11.92 -8.58 0.69
C SER A 190 13.37 -8.67 0.23
N LYS A 191 14.02 -7.54 -0.09
CA LYS A 191 15.47 -7.52 -0.40
C LYS A 191 16.32 -7.54 0.86
N ILE A 192 15.85 -6.90 1.94
CA ILE A 192 16.53 -6.84 3.24
C ILE A 192 16.36 -8.17 4.01
N HIS A 193 15.16 -8.74 3.92
CA HIS A 193 14.71 -9.94 4.63
C HIS A 193 14.34 -11.07 3.65
N PRO A 194 15.35 -11.69 3.00
CA PRO A 194 15.14 -12.62 1.89
C PRO A 194 14.49 -13.94 2.30
N LYS A 195 14.42 -14.26 3.62
CA LYS A 195 13.84 -15.53 4.09
C LYS A 195 12.32 -15.49 4.11
N ILE A 196 11.72 -14.29 4.14
CA ILE A 196 10.27 -14.08 4.11
C ILE A 196 9.83 -13.79 2.67
N LYS A 197 8.81 -14.51 2.18
CA LYS A 197 8.26 -14.29 0.83
C LYS A 197 7.30 -13.10 0.83
N LEU A 198 7.12 -12.46 -0.33
CA LEU A 198 6.20 -11.31 -0.50
C LEU A 198 4.77 -11.58 0.00
N ALA A 199 4.22 -12.78 -0.25
CA ALA A 199 2.88 -13.15 0.22
C ALA A 199 2.81 -13.27 1.76
N GLU A 200 3.91 -13.66 2.39
CA GLU A 200 4.02 -13.80 3.84
C GLU A 200 4.09 -12.41 4.49
N PHE A 201 4.84 -11.46 3.91
CA PHE A 201 4.84 -10.07 4.37
C PHE A 201 3.44 -9.45 4.44
N LYS A 202 2.62 -9.68 3.42
CA LYS A 202 1.23 -9.17 3.41
C LYS A 202 0.40 -9.75 4.55
N ASN A 203 0.57 -11.04 4.85
CA ASN A 203 -0.14 -11.68 5.95
C ASN A 203 0.35 -11.15 7.31
N ILE A 204 1.67 -11.06 7.50
CA ILE A 204 2.27 -10.56 8.73
C ILE A 204 1.85 -9.11 8.98
N TYR A 205 1.90 -8.26 7.96
CA TYR A 205 1.48 -6.87 8.07
C TYR A 205 -0.01 -6.73 8.39
N ARG A 206 -0.87 -7.57 7.82
CA ARG A 206 -2.31 -7.55 8.12
C ARG A 206 -2.58 -7.80 9.61
N GLU A 207 -1.91 -8.79 10.21
CA GLU A 207 -2.10 -9.08 11.63
C GLU A 207 -1.44 -8.02 12.52
N PHE A 208 -0.30 -7.46 12.10
CA PHE A 208 0.32 -6.31 12.74
C PHE A 208 -0.63 -5.10 12.75
N GLU A 209 -1.23 -4.74 11.61
CA GLU A 209 -2.09 -3.56 11.49
C GLU A 209 -3.36 -3.66 12.34
N LYS A 210 -3.92 -4.87 12.54
CA LYS A 210 -5.08 -5.08 13.43
C LYS A 210 -4.80 -4.69 14.88
N LEU A 211 -3.55 -4.87 15.32
CA LEU A 211 -3.13 -4.59 16.70
C LEU A 211 -2.50 -3.21 16.85
N ALA A 212 -1.97 -2.63 15.76
CA ALA A 212 -1.26 -1.37 15.80
C ALA A 212 -2.15 -0.16 16.14
N VAL A 213 -1.60 0.75 16.93
CA VAL A 213 -2.20 2.06 17.19
C VAL A 213 -1.76 3.01 16.06
N LYS A 214 -2.74 3.62 15.39
CA LYS A 214 -2.47 4.63 14.35
C LYS A 214 -2.15 5.97 15.02
N LYS A 215 -0.92 6.49 14.87
CA LYS A 215 -0.62 7.88 15.24
C LYS A 215 -1.29 8.81 14.24
N THR A 216 -2.21 9.65 14.72
CA THR A 216 -2.83 10.73 13.96
C THR A 216 -1.79 11.84 13.70
N THR A 217 -0.88 11.63 12.76
CA THR A 217 -0.03 12.73 12.27
C THR A 217 -0.73 13.41 11.11
N GLU A 218 -1.12 14.68 11.32
CA GLU A 218 -1.70 15.60 10.32
C GLU A 218 -0.77 15.95 9.14
N LYS A 219 0.30 15.18 8.92
CA LYS A 219 1.21 15.35 7.80
C LYS A 219 1.35 14.03 7.06
N VAL A 220 0.61 13.96 5.95
CA VAL A 220 0.80 12.99 4.88
C VAL A 220 2.28 13.04 4.46
N VAL A 221 2.86 11.89 4.16
CA VAL A 221 4.24 11.67 3.65
C VAL A 221 5.34 11.44 4.71
N ASP A 222 5.10 10.58 5.70
CA ASP A 222 6.19 9.87 6.37
C ASP A 222 5.92 8.36 6.29
N SER A 223 6.84 7.62 5.68
CA SER A 223 6.85 6.19 5.28
C SER A 223 5.65 5.33 5.72
N ALA A 224 5.11 4.52 4.80
CA ALA A 224 3.89 3.71 4.94
C ALA A 224 3.69 2.95 6.28
N PHE A 225 4.77 2.60 6.99
CA PHE A 225 4.74 1.86 8.27
C PHE A 225 4.86 2.74 9.51
N LYS A 226 5.42 3.95 9.43
CA LYS A 226 5.73 4.80 10.61
C LYS A 226 4.51 5.27 11.39
N SER A 227 3.32 5.23 10.77
CA SER A 227 2.07 5.62 11.41
C SER A 227 1.45 4.50 12.24
N SER A 228 1.85 3.24 12.03
CA SER A 228 1.30 2.06 12.71
C SER A 228 2.34 1.48 13.66
N LEU A 229 2.09 1.61 14.96
CA LEU A 229 3.03 1.19 16.00
C LEU A 229 2.36 0.22 16.96
N ILE A 230 3.13 -0.75 17.45
CA ILE A 230 2.69 -1.69 18.49
C ILE A 230 3.48 -1.47 19.78
N ASP A 231 2.79 -1.59 20.93
CA ASP A 231 3.43 -1.69 22.25
C ASP A 231 3.85 -3.13 22.58
N CYS A 232 4.50 -3.34 23.73
CA CYS A 232 4.96 -4.66 24.15
C CYS A 232 3.80 -5.66 24.34
N THR A 233 2.62 -5.20 24.78
CA THR A 233 1.45 -6.07 24.98
C THR A 233 0.89 -6.54 23.64
N GLN A 234 0.82 -5.64 22.67
CA GLN A 234 0.40 -5.92 21.30
C GLN A 234 1.42 -6.82 20.58
N PHE A 235 2.71 -6.60 20.80
CA PHE A 235 3.78 -7.47 20.31
C PHE A 235 3.66 -8.91 20.82
N GLN A 236 3.42 -9.09 22.13
CA GLN A 236 3.20 -10.41 22.72
C GLN A 236 1.99 -11.12 22.07
N LYS A 237 0.85 -10.42 21.92
CA LYS A 237 -0.33 -10.96 21.24
C LYS A 237 -0.04 -11.36 19.79
N LEU A 238 0.74 -10.56 19.07
CA LEU A 238 1.15 -10.86 17.70
C LEU A 238 2.03 -12.11 17.65
N LEU A 239 2.97 -12.26 18.58
CA LEU A 239 3.78 -13.47 18.68
C LEU A 239 2.96 -14.70 19.05
N TYR A 240 1.97 -14.60 19.96
CA TYR A 240 1.09 -15.72 20.28
C TYR A 240 0.24 -16.16 19.08
N TYR A 241 -0.20 -15.22 18.24
CA TYR A 241 -0.90 -15.56 17.00
C TYR A 241 -0.03 -16.41 16.06
N PHE A 242 1.25 -16.04 15.92
CA PHE A 242 2.21 -16.70 15.04
C PHE A 242 2.83 -17.97 15.65
N PHE A 243 2.93 -18.02 16.98
CA PHE A 243 3.54 -19.08 17.77
C PHE A 243 2.63 -19.45 18.96
N PRO A 244 1.50 -20.17 18.73
CA PRO A 244 0.51 -20.43 19.78
C PRO A 244 1.03 -21.24 20.97
N HIS A 245 2.11 -22.00 20.80
CA HIS A 245 2.74 -22.77 21.88
C HIS A 245 3.30 -21.88 23.01
N LEU A 246 3.62 -20.62 22.72
CA LEU A 246 4.14 -19.68 23.72
C LEU A 246 3.05 -19.24 24.72
N GLU A 247 1.76 -19.32 24.36
CA GLU A 247 0.65 -18.87 25.21
C GLU A 247 0.49 -19.75 26.46
N PHE A 248 0.79 -21.04 26.36
CA PHE A 248 0.65 -22.00 27.47
C PHE A 248 1.66 -21.79 28.61
N GLU A 249 2.73 -21.04 28.39
CA GLU A 249 3.78 -20.77 29.38
C GLU A 249 3.99 -19.27 29.64
N SER A 250 2.93 -18.47 29.48
CA SER A 250 3.01 -16.99 29.48
C SER A 250 3.83 -16.42 30.65
N GLU A 251 3.59 -16.88 31.88
CA GLU A 251 4.28 -16.38 33.09
C GLU A 251 5.82 -16.52 33.04
N LYS A 252 6.33 -17.57 32.40
CA LYS A 252 7.79 -17.82 32.31
C LYS A 252 8.41 -17.14 31.09
N ILE A 253 7.63 -16.91 30.04
CA ILE A 253 8.13 -16.42 28.75
C ILE A 253 7.98 -14.91 28.57
N GLU A 254 7.01 -14.29 29.25
CA GLU A 254 6.77 -12.85 29.21
C GLU A 254 8.03 -11.98 29.41
N PRO A 255 8.93 -12.26 30.37
CA PRO A 255 10.18 -11.52 30.51
C PRO A 255 11.07 -11.60 29.27
N ILE A 256 11.09 -12.75 28.61
CA ILE A 256 11.88 -12.98 27.39
C ILE A 256 11.25 -12.24 26.21
N LEU A 257 9.92 -12.29 26.09
CA LEU A 257 9.18 -11.54 25.06
C LEU A 257 9.39 -10.03 25.21
N PHE A 258 9.46 -9.53 26.45
CA PHE A 258 9.81 -8.13 26.72
C PHE A 258 11.24 -7.79 26.27
N LEU A 259 12.22 -8.66 26.52
CA LEU A 259 13.59 -8.45 26.04
C LEU A 259 13.69 -8.49 24.52
N LEU A 260 12.92 -9.37 23.85
CA LEU A 260 12.80 -9.41 22.39
C LEU A 260 12.18 -8.11 21.85
N PHE A 261 11.13 -7.60 22.49
CA PHE A 261 10.54 -6.32 22.14
C PHE A 261 11.57 -5.18 22.24
N LYS A 262 12.28 -5.09 23.37
CA LYS A 262 13.34 -4.08 23.58
C LYS A 262 14.47 -4.20 22.56
N ARG A 263 14.81 -5.43 22.13
CA ARG A 263 15.83 -5.69 21.11
C ARG A 263 15.41 -5.21 19.71
N GLY A 264 14.12 -5.25 19.42
CA GLY A 264 13.54 -4.75 18.16
C GLY A 264 13.31 -3.23 18.18
N ASP A 265 12.94 -2.64 19.32
CA ASP A 265 12.76 -1.19 19.49
C ASP A 265 14.12 -0.46 19.53
N ARG A 266 14.75 -0.35 18.34
CA ARG A 266 16.08 0.25 18.14
C ARG A 266 16.18 1.70 18.63
N LYS A 267 15.04 2.39 18.78
CA LYS A 267 14.96 3.82 19.13
C LYS A 267 14.42 4.05 20.53
N ASP A 268 14.23 2.99 21.33
CA ASP A 268 13.75 3.02 22.72
C ASP A 268 12.49 3.89 22.89
N LYS A 269 11.55 3.76 21.94
CA LYS A 269 10.31 4.54 21.92
C LYS A 269 9.22 3.95 22.79
N GLN A 270 9.45 2.76 23.35
CA GLN A 270 8.44 1.86 23.92
C GLN A 270 7.37 1.45 22.89
N LEU A 271 7.69 1.61 21.61
CA LEU A 271 6.80 1.40 20.47
C LEU A 271 7.62 0.90 19.28
N MET A 272 7.14 -0.17 18.67
CA MET A 272 7.79 -0.86 17.57
C MET A 272 7.03 -0.63 16.27
N ASP A 273 7.72 -0.24 15.21
CA ASP A 273 7.17 -0.21 13.86
C ASP A 273 7.29 -1.57 13.15
N PHE A 274 6.70 -1.70 11.95
CA PHE A 274 6.69 -2.98 11.24
C PHE A 274 8.09 -3.43 10.79
N GLU A 275 8.99 -2.51 10.45
CA GLU A 275 10.35 -2.84 10.04
C GLU A 275 11.13 -3.40 11.25
N GLU A 276 11.05 -2.70 12.38
CA GLU A 276 11.61 -3.12 13.67
C GLU A 276 11.05 -4.48 14.14
N PHE A 277 9.77 -4.75 13.87
CA PHE A 277 9.16 -6.05 14.15
C PHE A 277 9.73 -7.17 13.27
N ILE A 278 9.78 -6.94 11.95
CA ILE A 278 10.26 -7.94 10.98
C ILE A 278 11.72 -8.31 11.24
N ASP A 279 12.56 -7.36 11.66
CA ASP A 279 13.96 -7.60 12.01
C ASP A 279 14.14 -8.71 13.06
N VAL A 280 13.27 -8.74 14.08
CA VAL A 280 13.29 -9.78 15.13
C VAL A 280 12.53 -11.02 14.67
N PHE A 281 11.39 -10.82 14.02
CA PHE A 281 10.48 -11.88 13.62
C PHE A 281 11.08 -12.83 12.57
N GLU A 282 11.84 -12.31 11.60
CA GLU A 282 12.51 -13.14 10.59
C GLU A 282 13.48 -14.13 11.24
N ILE A 283 14.27 -13.66 12.21
CA ILE A 283 15.23 -14.52 12.93
C ILE A 283 14.49 -15.59 13.72
N LEU A 284 13.43 -15.24 14.45
CA LEU A 284 12.64 -16.21 15.21
C LEU A 284 11.98 -17.25 14.31
N TRP A 285 11.33 -16.83 13.23
CA TRP A 285 10.57 -17.74 12.37
C TRP A 285 11.45 -18.55 11.42
N ARG A 286 12.37 -17.88 10.69
CA ARG A 286 13.15 -18.49 9.58
C ARG A 286 14.66 -18.37 9.76
N GLY A 287 15.12 -17.87 10.91
CA GLY A 287 16.54 -17.87 11.22
C GLY A 287 17.09 -19.29 11.25
N SER A 288 18.35 -19.41 10.84
CA SER A 288 19.16 -20.56 11.21
C SER A 288 19.25 -20.66 12.73
N ILE A 289 19.53 -21.87 13.22
CA ILE A 289 19.67 -22.06 14.66
C ILE A 289 20.77 -21.19 15.28
N PHE A 290 21.81 -20.87 14.51
CA PHE A 290 22.87 -19.94 14.92
C PHE A 290 22.35 -18.50 15.05
N GLU A 291 21.54 -18.01 14.12
CA GLU A 291 20.96 -16.66 14.22
C GLU A 291 20.00 -16.56 15.40
N GLN A 292 19.18 -17.60 15.63
CA GLN A 292 18.30 -17.69 16.78
C GLN A 292 19.08 -17.74 18.10
N PHE A 293 20.17 -18.53 18.14
CA PHE A 293 21.08 -18.58 19.27
C PHE A 293 21.71 -17.22 19.56
N ASN A 294 22.22 -16.54 18.53
CA ASN A 294 22.83 -15.22 18.67
C ASN A 294 21.81 -14.18 19.15
N LEU A 295 20.56 -14.27 18.68
CA LEU A 295 19.47 -13.44 19.17
C LEU A 295 19.24 -13.71 20.67
N CYS A 296 19.07 -14.97 21.08
CA CYS A 296 18.91 -15.36 22.48
C CYS A 296 20.07 -14.91 23.36
N TYR A 297 21.31 -15.05 22.89
CA TYR A 297 22.49 -14.56 23.60
C TYR A 297 22.42 -13.04 23.76
N SER A 298 22.11 -12.31 22.69
CA SER A 298 22.11 -10.83 22.70
C SER A 298 21.01 -10.22 23.58
N ILE A 299 19.92 -10.93 23.83
CA ILE A 299 18.83 -10.45 24.70
C ILE A 299 19.07 -10.82 26.17
N LEU A 300 19.78 -11.91 26.45
CA LEU A 300 20.00 -12.41 27.82
C LEU A 300 21.31 -11.91 28.44
N TYR A 301 22.34 -11.68 27.64
CA TYR A 301 23.69 -11.37 28.11
C TYR A 301 24.27 -10.17 27.38
N SER A 302 25.14 -9.43 28.06
CA SER A 302 25.98 -8.43 27.40
C SER A 302 27.14 -9.10 26.64
N SER A 303 27.62 -8.49 25.56
CA SER A 303 28.67 -9.06 24.69
C SER A 303 29.99 -9.37 25.41
N GLU A 304 30.21 -8.79 26.59
CA GLU A 304 31.45 -8.93 27.37
C GLU A 304 31.31 -9.87 28.58
N GLU A 305 30.12 -10.39 28.87
CA GLU A 305 29.88 -11.27 30.01
C GLU A 305 30.37 -12.71 29.74
N LYS A 306 31.01 -13.30 30.75
CA LYS A 306 31.25 -14.75 30.77
C LYS A 306 30.02 -15.44 31.30
N ILE A 307 29.53 -16.45 30.58
CA ILE A 307 28.34 -17.20 30.99
C ILE A 307 28.72 -18.49 31.73
N THR A 308 28.03 -18.76 32.84
CA THR A 308 28.15 -20.01 33.60
C THR A 308 27.41 -21.15 32.91
N LYS A 309 27.67 -22.39 33.34
CA LYS A 309 26.95 -23.59 32.85
C LYS A 309 25.43 -23.46 33.01
N ASP A 310 24.97 -22.98 34.16
CA ASP A 310 23.53 -22.81 34.43
C ASP A 310 22.89 -21.72 33.59
N GLN A 311 23.63 -20.64 33.31
CA GLN A 311 23.20 -19.57 32.41
C GLN A 311 23.08 -20.10 30.98
N PHE A 312 24.10 -20.79 30.48
CA PHE A 312 24.04 -21.41 29.15
C PHE A 312 22.89 -22.41 29.04
N HIS A 313 22.68 -23.24 30.08
CA HIS A 313 21.54 -24.14 30.15
C HIS A 313 20.21 -23.40 29.98
N THR A 314 20.02 -22.33 30.76
CA THR A 314 18.82 -21.49 30.69
C THR A 314 18.62 -20.91 29.28
N MET A 315 19.69 -20.41 28.66
CA MET A 315 19.62 -19.88 27.29
C MET A 315 19.23 -20.94 26.26
N VAL A 316 19.82 -22.14 26.32
CA VAL A 316 19.49 -23.26 25.41
C VAL A 316 18.03 -23.68 25.59
N HIS A 317 17.51 -23.67 26.82
CA HIS A 317 16.09 -23.88 27.10
C HIS A 317 15.20 -22.79 26.51
N ILE A 318 15.58 -21.53 26.62
CA ILE A 318 14.84 -20.40 26.04
C ILE A 318 14.83 -20.48 24.51
N LEU A 319 15.98 -20.77 23.91
CA LEU A 319 16.13 -20.98 22.47
C LEU A 319 15.22 -22.12 22.00
N TYR A 320 15.22 -23.24 22.70
CA TYR A 320 14.32 -24.34 22.41
C TYR A 320 12.86 -23.89 22.48
N LYS A 321 12.44 -23.17 23.51
CA LYS A 321 11.05 -22.69 23.64
C LYS A 321 10.62 -21.74 22.53
N LEU A 322 11.50 -20.83 22.11
CA LEU A 322 11.19 -19.86 21.05
C LEU A 322 11.14 -20.49 19.65
N THR A 323 11.78 -21.65 19.46
CA THR A 323 11.96 -22.27 18.14
C THR A 323 11.19 -23.57 17.97
N TYR A 324 10.70 -24.16 19.05
CA TYR A 324 10.05 -25.46 19.04
C TYR A 324 8.58 -25.37 18.65
N SER A 325 8.22 -26.01 17.54
CA SER A 325 6.84 -26.08 17.02
C SER A 325 6.20 -27.47 17.15
N GLY A 326 6.81 -28.40 17.88
CA GLY A 326 6.35 -29.79 17.97
C GLY A 326 5.27 -30.01 19.04
N SER A 327 4.69 -31.21 19.05
CA SER A 327 3.64 -31.64 19.99
C SER A 327 4.15 -32.53 21.13
N THR A 328 5.45 -32.81 21.20
CA THR A 328 6.03 -33.65 22.26
C THR A 328 6.10 -32.90 23.60
N PRO A 329 5.70 -33.54 24.72
CA PRO A 329 5.73 -32.90 26.04
C PRO A 329 7.14 -32.43 26.42
N TRP A 330 7.23 -31.21 26.94
CA TRP A 330 8.47 -30.52 27.29
C TRP A 330 9.41 -31.34 28.20
N ASP A 331 8.84 -32.14 29.11
CA ASP A 331 9.58 -32.93 30.10
C ASP A 331 10.51 -33.99 29.48
N GLN A 332 10.16 -34.57 28.33
CA GLN A 332 11.01 -35.58 27.66
C GLN A 332 12.24 -34.96 26.98
N ASN A 333 12.13 -33.72 26.50
CA ASN A 333 13.23 -33.02 25.83
C ASN A 333 14.10 -32.23 26.82
N SER A 334 13.59 -31.89 28.00
CA SER A 334 14.36 -31.27 29.09
C SER A 334 15.62 -32.09 29.45
N ILE A 335 15.47 -33.42 29.59
CA ILE A 335 16.59 -34.33 29.89
C ILE A 335 17.64 -34.34 28.75
N ARG A 336 17.19 -34.30 27.49
CA ARG A 336 18.09 -34.27 26.33
C ARG A 336 18.86 -32.94 26.26
N LEU A 337 18.22 -31.83 26.62
CA LEU A 337 18.85 -30.51 26.73
C LEU A 337 19.91 -30.50 27.85
N GLU A 338 19.61 -31.06 29.02
CA GLU A 338 20.58 -31.17 30.12
C GLU A 338 21.82 -31.99 29.72
N MET A 339 21.59 -33.14 29.06
CA MET A 339 22.67 -34.01 28.58
C MET A 339 23.55 -33.28 27.58
N PHE A 340 22.96 -32.56 26.62
CA PHE A 340 23.71 -31.80 25.64
C PHE A 340 24.58 -30.72 26.28
N VAL A 341 24.01 -29.90 27.17
CA VAL A 341 24.76 -28.85 27.86
C VAL A 341 25.93 -29.43 28.66
N THR A 342 25.70 -30.58 29.30
CA THR A 342 26.75 -31.28 30.06
C THR A 342 27.86 -31.78 29.15
N ILE A 343 27.52 -32.47 28.04
CA ILE A 343 28.49 -32.97 27.06
C ILE A 343 29.30 -31.81 26.44
N LEU A 344 28.64 -30.68 26.15
CA LEU A 344 29.28 -29.50 25.55
C LEU A 344 30.32 -28.88 26.49
N TYR A 345 29.97 -28.68 27.76
CA TYR A 345 30.89 -28.15 28.77
C TYR A 345 32.03 -29.12 29.09
N GLU A 346 31.78 -30.43 29.10
CA GLU A 346 32.83 -31.45 29.26
C GLU A 346 33.80 -31.47 28.09
N SER A 347 33.31 -31.21 26.87
CA SER A 347 34.11 -31.20 25.64
C SER A 347 34.91 -29.91 25.43
N LEU A 348 34.62 -28.84 26.19
CA LEU A 348 35.22 -27.51 26.08
C LEU A 348 36.45 -27.31 27.02
N ASP A 349 37.07 -28.41 27.44
CA ASP A 349 38.14 -28.50 28.46
C ASP A 349 37.65 -28.05 29.85
N GLY A 350 37.23 -29.04 30.65
CA GLY A 350 36.47 -28.98 31.90
C GLY A 350 37.08 -28.25 33.12
N HIS A 351 37.75 -27.11 32.94
CA HIS A 351 38.33 -26.32 34.05
C HIS A 351 37.97 -24.83 34.05
N LYS A 352 37.03 -24.37 33.21
CA LYS A 352 36.52 -23.00 33.27
C LYS A 352 35.06 -22.99 33.73
N ASP A 353 34.81 -22.41 34.90
CA ASP A 353 33.45 -22.21 35.45
C ASP A 353 32.58 -21.27 34.60
N SER A 354 33.19 -20.58 33.63
CA SER A 354 32.51 -19.65 32.73
C SER A 354 33.21 -19.54 31.37
N LEU A 355 32.44 -19.34 30.32
CA LEU A 355 32.91 -19.24 28.93
C LEU A 355 32.54 -17.88 28.34
N THR A 356 33.39 -17.33 27.47
CA THR A 356 33.04 -16.15 26.68
C THR A 356 32.20 -16.54 25.45
N TYR A 357 31.44 -15.58 24.92
CA TYR A 357 30.69 -15.76 23.67
C TYR A 357 31.56 -16.32 22.54
N ASP A 358 32.74 -15.74 22.31
CA ASP A 358 33.63 -16.16 21.22
C ASP A 358 34.10 -17.62 21.36
N GLN A 359 34.32 -18.09 22.59
CA GLN A 359 34.71 -19.47 22.86
C GLN A 359 33.57 -20.44 22.54
N LEU A 360 32.35 -20.10 22.98
CA LEU A 360 31.15 -20.88 22.68
C LEU A 360 30.83 -20.86 21.20
N PHE A 361 30.86 -19.69 20.57
CA PHE A 361 30.57 -19.51 19.16
C PHE A 361 31.56 -20.28 18.28
N ALA A 362 32.86 -20.16 18.55
CA ALA A 362 33.89 -20.91 17.82
C ALA A 362 33.65 -22.42 17.89
N PHE A 363 33.39 -22.95 19.09
CA PHE A 363 33.19 -24.39 19.28
C PHE A 363 31.89 -24.92 18.68
N LEU A 364 30.80 -24.16 18.81
CA LEU A 364 29.51 -24.52 18.22
C LEU A 364 29.55 -24.50 16.68
N THR A 365 30.35 -23.60 16.11
CA THR A 365 30.50 -23.44 14.64
C THR A 365 31.47 -24.47 14.05
N GLU A 366 32.62 -24.71 14.69
CA GLU A 366 33.68 -25.59 14.17
C GLU A 366 33.22 -27.05 14.00
N LYS A 367 32.21 -27.48 14.77
CA LYS A 367 31.71 -28.85 14.77
C LYS A 367 30.26 -29.00 14.29
N ASN A 368 29.58 -27.94 13.84
CA ASN A 368 28.14 -27.93 13.55
C ASN A 368 27.26 -28.57 14.65
N LEU A 369 27.76 -28.58 15.89
CA LEU A 369 27.16 -29.30 17.02
C LEU A 369 25.76 -28.81 17.33
N LEU A 370 25.54 -27.49 17.21
CA LEU A 370 24.25 -26.87 17.49
C LEU A 370 23.18 -27.37 16.50
N GLU A 371 23.51 -27.44 15.22
CA GLU A 371 22.58 -27.85 14.16
C GLU A 371 22.32 -29.36 14.19
N ASP A 372 23.36 -30.16 14.41
CA ASP A 372 23.23 -31.62 14.53
C ASP A 372 22.44 -32.02 15.77
N PHE A 373 22.66 -31.35 16.90
CA PHE A 373 21.88 -31.57 18.11
C PHE A 373 20.42 -31.14 17.94
N TRP A 374 20.16 -29.97 17.35
CA TRP A 374 18.79 -29.54 17.05
C TRP A 374 18.09 -30.54 16.13
N LYS A 375 18.75 -31.00 15.05
CA LYS A 375 18.21 -32.05 14.18
C LYS A 375 17.86 -33.32 14.96
N GLN A 376 18.67 -33.71 15.94
CA GLN A 376 18.40 -34.89 16.78
C GLN A 376 17.24 -34.68 17.76
N LEU A 377 17.09 -33.48 18.33
CA LEU A 377 15.96 -33.11 19.19
C LEU A 377 14.62 -33.13 18.43
N PHE A 378 14.61 -32.65 17.19
CA PHE A 378 13.39 -32.52 16.36
C PHE A 378 13.06 -33.74 15.50
N ARG A 379 13.99 -34.70 15.30
CA ARG A 379 13.76 -35.97 14.58
C ARG A 379 13.28 -37.12 15.49
N GLY A 380 12.80 -36.80 16.68
CA GLY A 380 12.23 -37.77 17.64
C GLY A 380 10.82 -38.19 17.26
#